data_AF-A0A7S2NTP3-F1
#
_entry.id   AF-A0A7S2NTP3-F1
#
_cell.length_a   1.000
_cell.length_b   1.000
_cell.length_c   1.000
_cell.angle_alpha   90.00
_cell.angle_beta   90.00
_cell.angle_gamma   90.00
#
_symmetry.space_group_name_H-M   'P 1'
#
loop_
_entity.id
_entity.type
_entity.pdbx_description
1 polymer ?
#
loop_
_entity_poly.entity_id
_entity_poly.type
_entity_poly.pdbx_seq_one_letter_code
_entity_poly.pdbx_strand_id
1 'polypeptide(L)'
;ALEKKVKALMEEAQDKAKLQTAIAGFRYELEKSRNEIARCQHRVKAIESASPYPLPRHWEIRCDETTFDQSGRVYFVNHMEKSTTFELPPPPKPDEKKYSPSQMPEHRKYTNSILKQIEKFNSITSKVNLRELVMAADIKQQQHDVRQQVETDYLDNAHIVLTTLGTAGAKILESTNKFEVVVIDEAAQSVEPSTLSALELGSSHAILVGDPQQLPATIFSMSGRKTKFDRSLFQRLEEAGHPVHMLNQQYRMNPAI
;
A
#
# COMPACT_ATOMS: atom_id res chain seq x y z
N ALA A 1 -2.21 -7.37 17.09
CA ALA A 1 -3.25 -6.72 16.23
C ALA A 1 -3.95 -7.71 15.32
N LEU A 2 -3.21 -8.55 14.57
CA LEU A 2 -3.74 -9.62 13.72
C LEU A 2 -4.71 -10.55 14.47
N GLU A 3 -4.28 -11.13 15.60
CA GLU A 3 -5.12 -12.02 16.40
C GLU A 3 -6.47 -11.43 16.81
N LYS A 4 -6.50 -10.13 17.13
CA LYS A 4 -7.74 -9.42 17.49
C LYS A 4 -8.71 -9.34 16.30
N LYS A 5 -8.19 -9.08 15.09
CA LYS A 5 -9.01 -9.05 13.86
C LYS A 5 -9.55 -10.43 13.52
N VAL A 6 -8.69 -11.44 13.57
CA VAL A 6 -9.04 -12.85 13.32
C VAL A 6 -10.11 -13.31 14.31
N LYS A 7 -9.91 -13.07 15.61
CA LYS A 7 -10.87 -13.43 16.65
C LYS A 7 -12.23 -12.74 16.43
N ALA A 8 -12.23 -11.44 16.12
CA ALA A 8 -13.45 -10.70 15.87
C ALA A 8 -14.23 -11.25 14.66
N LEU A 9 -13.55 -11.62 13.58
CA LEU A 9 -14.19 -12.22 12.41
C LEU A 9 -14.73 -13.63 12.72
N MET A 10 -13.99 -14.44 13.47
CA MET A 10 -14.43 -15.78 13.88
C MET A 10 -15.64 -15.72 14.85
N GLU A 11 -15.70 -14.70 15.71
CA GLU A 11 -16.88 -14.42 16.54
C GLU A 11 -18.07 -13.94 15.69
N GLU A 12 -17.86 -13.05 14.72
CA GLU A 12 -18.88 -12.61 13.75
C GLU A 12 -19.48 -13.80 13.00
N ALA A 13 -18.65 -14.79 12.66
CA ALA A 13 -19.05 -15.97 11.90
C ALA A 13 -19.98 -16.95 12.65
N GLN A 14 -20.14 -16.80 13.97
CA GLN A 14 -21.12 -17.58 14.75
C GLN A 14 -22.57 -17.17 14.45
N ASP A 15 -22.79 -15.92 14.00
CA ASP A 15 -24.10 -15.39 13.63
C ASP A 15 -24.19 -15.25 12.10
N LYS A 16 -24.68 -16.30 11.44
CA LYS A 16 -24.81 -16.35 9.98
C LYS A 16 -25.72 -15.26 9.42
N ALA A 17 -26.78 -14.86 10.14
CA ALA A 17 -27.71 -13.83 9.66
C ALA A 17 -27.06 -12.45 9.68
N LYS A 18 -26.31 -12.13 10.73
CA LYS A 18 -25.52 -10.91 10.83
C LYS A 18 -24.43 -10.85 9.76
N LEU A 19 -23.74 -11.97 9.53
CA LEU A 19 -22.70 -12.09 8.51
C LEU A 19 -23.26 -11.88 7.08
N GLN A 20 -24.41 -12.48 6.76
CA GLN A 20 -25.10 -12.27 5.48
C GLN A 20 -25.50 -10.81 5.28
N THR A 21 -26.01 -10.16 6.33
CA THR A 21 -26.36 -8.73 6.30
C THR A 21 -25.12 -7.86 6.05
N ALA A 22 -23.99 -8.17 6.70
CA ALA A 22 -22.72 -7.48 6.47
C ALA A 22 -22.21 -7.66 5.04
N ILE A 23 -22.24 -8.87 4.50
CA ILE A 23 -21.87 -9.16 3.11
C ILE A 23 -22.74 -8.35 2.12
N ALA A 24 -24.05 -8.31 2.33
CA ALA A 24 -24.96 -7.52 1.50
C ALA A 24 -24.61 -6.03 1.53
N GLY A 25 -24.31 -5.48 2.70
CA GLY A 25 -23.85 -4.10 2.87
C GLY A 25 -22.55 -3.82 2.11
N PHE A 26 -21.55 -4.69 2.22
CA PHE A 26 -20.30 -4.54 1.48
C PHE A 26 -20.48 -4.66 -0.04
N ARG A 27 -21.33 -5.57 -0.51
CA ARG A 27 -21.65 -5.69 -1.95
C ARG A 27 -22.32 -4.42 -2.49
N TYR A 28 -23.21 -3.81 -1.71
CA TYR A 28 -23.77 -2.50 -2.05
C TYR A 28 -22.69 -1.40 -2.14
N GLU A 29 -21.74 -1.38 -1.22
CA GLU A 29 -20.61 -0.45 -1.30
C GLU A 29 -19.68 -0.69 -2.50
N LEU A 30 -19.44 -1.96 -2.87
CA LEU A 30 -18.68 -2.32 -4.07
C LEU A 30 -19.36 -1.79 -5.33
N GLU A 31 -20.68 -1.96 -5.43
CA GLU A 31 -21.45 -1.48 -6.58
C GLU A 31 -21.41 0.06 -6.66
N LYS A 32 -21.52 0.76 -5.52
CA LYS A 32 -21.36 2.21 -5.47
C LYS A 32 -19.96 2.64 -5.93
N SER A 33 -18.91 1.95 -5.49
CA SER A 33 -17.53 2.26 -5.86
C SER A 33 -17.28 1.99 -7.35
N ARG A 34 -17.82 0.88 -7.89
CA ARG A 34 -17.76 0.55 -9.33
C ARG A 34 -18.40 1.64 -10.19
N ASN A 35 -19.60 2.09 -9.80
CA ASN A 35 -20.30 3.15 -10.51
C ASN A 35 -19.53 4.48 -10.47
N GLU A 36 -18.90 4.81 -9.35
CA GLU A 36 -18.05 5.99 -9.23
C GLU A 36 -16.79 5.91 -10.11
N ILE A 37 -16.16 4.73 -10.19
CA ILE A 37 -15.01 4.49 -11.09
C ILE A 37 -15.43 4.71 -12.54
N ALA A 38 -16.54 4.10 -12.97
CA ALA A 38 -17.05 4.26 -14.33
C ALA A 38 -17.36 5.72 -14.65
N ARG A 39 -17.97 6.44 -13.70
CA ARG A 39 -18.29 7.86 -13.80
C ARG A 39 -17.04 8.73 -13.98
N CYS A 40 -15.99 8.47 -13.21
CA CYS A 40 -14.72 9.18 -13.33
C CYS A 40 -13.98 8.83 -14.63
N GLN A 41 -13.98 7.56 -15.04
CA GLN A 41 -13.37 7.12 -16.31
C GLN A 41 -14.03 7.78 -17.51
N HIS A 42 -15.36 7.91 -17.50
CA HIS A 42 -16.09 8.62 -18.57
C HIS A 42 -15.63 10.08 -18.70
N ARG A 43 -15.42 10.77 -17.57
CA ARG A 43 -14.93 12.16 -17.54
C ARG A 43 -13.48 12.27 -18.00
N VAL A 44 -12.60 11.39 -17.53
CA VAL A 44 -11.19 11.34 -17.99
C VAL A 44 -11.13 11.17 -19.50
N LYS A 45 -11.87 10.21 -20.05
CA LYS A 45 -11.93 9.96 -21.49
C LYS A 45 -12.45 11.16 -22.28
N ALA A 46 -13.48 11.84 -21.78
CA ALA A 46 -14.00 13.05 -22.42
C ALA A 46 -13.00 14.21 -22.40
N ILE A 47 -12.26 14.38 -21.31
CA ILE A 47 -11.19 15.38 -21.23
C ILE A 47 -10.08 15.05 -22.23
N GLU A 48 -9.64 13.80 -22.29
CA GLU A 48 -8.56 13.36 -23.21
C GLU A 48 -8.93 13.49 -24.68
N SER A 49 -10.22 13.32 -25.02
CA SER A 49 -10.73 13.43 -26.39
C SER A 49 -11.26 14.83 -26.75
N ALA A 50 -11.24 15.78 -25.82
CA ALA A 50 -11.83 17.11 -26.00
C ALA A 50 -11.10 17.97 -27.04
N SER A 51 -9.80 17.75 -27.25
CA SER A 51 -8.98 18.54 -28.15
C SER A 51 -8.00 17.67 -28.93
N PRO A 52 -7.89 17.83 -30.26
CA PRO A 52 -6.91 17.12 -31.08
C PRO A 52 -5.47 17.64 -30.89
N TYR A 53 -5.30 18.78 -30.20
CA TYR A 53 -4.00 19.39 -29.92
C TYR A 53 -3.87 19.83 -28.45
N PRO A 54 -2.64 19.98 -27.92
CA PRO A 54 -2.42 20.59 -26.62
C PRO A 54 -2.94 22.03 -26.57
N LEU A 55 -3.50 22.46 -25.44
CA LEU A 55 -4.02 23.82 -25.27
C LEU A 55 -2.97 24.74 -24.63
N PRO A 56 -3.10 26.07 -24.80
CA PRO A 56 -2.36 27.04 -24.01
C PRO A 56 -2.59 26.89 -22.50
N ARG A 57 -1.61 27.28 -21.67
CA ARG A 57 -1.69 27.14 -20.20
C ARG A 57 -2.89 27.83 -19.55
N HIS A 58 -3.40 28.89 -20.15
CA HIS A 58 -4.53 29.65 -19.62
C HIS A 58 -5.90 29.01 -19.92
N TRP A 59 -5.94 27.95 -20.74
CA TRP A 59 -7.13 27.17 -21.02
C TRP A 59 -7.17 25.89 -20.20
N GLU A 60 -8.36 25.57 -19.69
CA GLU A 60 -8.62 24.33 -18.95
C GLU A 60 -9.88 23.65 -19.48
N ILE A 61 -9.81 22.34 -19.68
CA ILE A 61 -10.97 21.50 -20.02
C ILE A 61 -11.65 21.07 -18.72
N ARG A 62 -12.97 21.27 -18.63
CA ARG A 62 -13.77 20.89 -17.47
C ARG A 62 -15.02 20.11 -17.85
N CYS A 63 -15.48 19.29 -16.90
CA CYS A 63 -16.76 18.61 -16.95
C CYS A 63 -17.74 19.30 -15.99
N ASP A 64 -18.98 19.50 -16.41
CA ASP A 64 -20.02 20.02 -15.50
C ASP A 64 -20.50 18.92 -14.55
N GLU A 65 -20.53 19.18 -13.25
CA GLU A 65 -20.84 18.13 -12.27
C GLU A 65 -22.29 17.62 -12.37
N THR A 66 -23.21 18.44 -12.86
CA THR A 66 -24.65 18.13 -12.88
C THR A 66 -25.14 17.60 -14.23
N THR A 67 -24.59 18.11 -15.32
CA THR A 67 -25.08 17.87 -16.68
C THR A 67 -24.17 16.95 -17.49
N PHE A 68 -22.93 16.72 -17.06
CA PHE A 68 -21.99 15.89 -17.82
C PHE A 68 -22.48 14.45 -18.00
N ASP A 69 -23.09 13.85 -16.97
CA ASP A 69 -23.58 12.46 -17.05
C ASP A 69 -24.70 12.27 -18.09
N GLN A 70 -25.39 13.35 -18.47
CA GLN A 70 -26.44 13.34 -19.50
C GLN A 70 -25.93 13.80 -20.86
N SER A 71 -25.08 14.83 -20.89
CA SER A 71 -24.62 15.49 -22.11
C SER A 71 -23.33 14.89 -22.70
N GLY A 72 -22.49 14.28 -21.85
CA GLY A 72 -21.13 13.86 -22.20
C GLY A 72 -20.21 15.01 -22.64
N ARG A 73 -20.65 16.27 -22.49
CA ARG A 73 -20.00 17.43 -23.11
C ARG A 73 -19.10 18.14 -22.11
N VAL A 74 -17.86 18.38 -22.52
CA VAL A 74 -16.91 19.23 -21.80
C VAL A 74 -17.09 20.69 -22.19
N TYR A 75 -16.63 21.59 -21.34
CA TYR A 75 -16.48 23.00 -21.65
C TYR A 75 -15.06 23.46 -21.35
N PHE A 76 -14.68 24.59 -21.94
CA PHE A 76 -13.37 25.18 -21.82
C PHE A 76 -13.45 26.46 -20.99
N VAL A 77 -12.51 26.62 -20.06
CA VAL A 77 -12.39 27.80 -19.20
C VAL A 77 -11.14 28.56 -19.59
N ASN A 78 -11.30 29.84 -19.93
CA ASN A 78 -10.19 30.76 -20.11
C ASN A 78 -9.92 31.51 -18.81
N HIS A 79 -8.79 31.19 -18.17
CA HIS A 79 -8.37 31.80 -16.91
C HIS A 79 -7.85 33.22 -17.04
N MET A 80 -7.45 33.64 -18.25
CA MET A 80 -7.02 35.02 -18.54
C MET A 80 -8.23 35.93 -18.75
N GLU A 81 -9.17 35.52 -19.59
CA GLU A 81 -10.36 36.32 -19.94
C GLU A 81 -11.53 36.13 -18.97
N LYS A 82 -11.44 35.18 -18.04
CA LYS A 82 -12.51 34.80 -17.11
C LYS A 82 -13.81 34.43 -17.83
N SER A 83 -13.68 33.73 -18.95
CA SER A 83 -14.78 33.28 -19.79
C SER A 83 -14.88 31.75 -19.82
N THR A 84 -16.06 31.25 -20.15
CA THR A 84 -16.30 29.83 -20.43
C THR A 84 -16.92 29.68 -21.81
N THR A 85 -16.59 28.61 -22.52
CA THR A 85 -17.14 28.32 -23.84
C THR A 85 -17.24 26.82 -24.07
N PHE A 86 -18.16 26.41 -24.94
CA PHE A 86 -18.24 25.04 -25.43
C PHE A 86 -17.53 24.86 -26.78
N GLU A 87 -16.97 25.93 -27.33
CA GLU A 87 -16.21 25.92 -28.57
C GLU A 87 -14.74 25.60 -28.29
N LEU A 88 -14.12 24.89 -29.23
CA LEU A 88 -12.72 24.48 -29.10
C LEU A 88 -11.81 25.72 -29.11
N PRO A 89 -10.95 25.91 -28.09
CA PRO A 89 -10.01 27.03 -28.06
C PRO A 89 -8.99 26.96 -29.19
N PRO A 90 -8.42 28.10 -29.62
CA PRO A 90 -7.41 28.11 -30.66
C PRO A 90 -6.14 27.34 -30.23
N PRO A 91 -5.41 26.75 -31.20
CA PRO A 91 -4.16 26.08 -30.90
C PRO A 91 -3.10 27.06 -30.38
N PRO A 92 -2.16 26.59 -29.53
CA PRO A 92 -1.09 27.41 -28.99
C PRO A 92 -0.17 27.91 -30.11
N LYS A 93 0.31 29.14 -29.97
CA LYS A 93 1.34 29.70 -30.86
C LYS A 93 2.64 28.88 -30.76
N PRO A 94 3.53 28.90 -31.78
CA PRO A 94 4.78 28.12 -31.76
C PRO A 94 5.62 28.31 -30.49
N ASP A 95 5.66 29.53 -29.95
CA ASP A 95 6.46 29.90 -28.79
C ASP A 95 5.73 29.71 -27.44
N GLU A 96 4.47 29.29 -27.47
CA GLU A 96 3.64 29.17 -26.27
C GLU A 96 3.75 27.76 -25.64
N LYS A 97 3.70 27.72 -24.30
CA LYS A 97 3.74 26.44 -23.58
C LYS A 97 2.48 25.61 -23.87
N LYS A 98 2.72 24.40 -24.37
CA LYS A 98 1.71 23.39 -24.72
C LYS A 98 1.34 22.56 -23.48
N TYR A 99 0.05 22.50 -23.15
CA TYR A 99 -0.49 21.67 -22.07
C TYR A 99 -1.42 20.60 -22.63
N SER A 100 -1.06 19.34 -22.42
CA SER A 100 -1.89 18.21 -22.86
C SER A 100 -3.08 18.02 -21.91
N PRO A 101 -4.22 17.48 -22.37
CA PRO A 101 -5.38 17.21 -21.51
C PRO A 101 -5.05 16.38 -20.25
N SER A 102 -4.13 15.41 -20.35
CA SER A 102 -3.67 14.59 -19.23
C SER A 102 -2.88 15.35 -18.16
N GLN A 103 -2.39 16.54 -18.47
CA GLN A 103 -1.66 17.39 -17.53
C GLN A 103 -2.58 18.39 -16.82
N MET A 104 -3.86 18.44 -17.18
CA MET A 104 -4.81 19.41 -16.66
C MET A 104 -5.27 19.07 -15.22
N PRO A 105 -5.58 20.09 -14.39
CA PRO A 105 -6.04 19.86 -13.03
C PRO A 105 -7.30 18.98 -12.93
N GLU A 106 -8.30 19.22 -13.79
CA GLU A 106 -9.54 18.42 -13.79
C GLU A 106 -9.29 16.94 -14.13
N HIS A 107 -8.38 16.64 -15.07
CA HIS A 107 -7.97 15.26 -15.38
C HIS A 107 -7.33 14.58 -14.17
N ARG A 108 -6.39 15.27 -13.51
CA ARG A 108 -5.72 14.76 -12.29
C ARG A 108 -6.71 14.53 -11.15
N LYS A 109 -7.69 15.41 -10.97
CA LYS A 109 -8.76 15.27 -9.96
C LYS A 109 -9.51 13.94 -10.15
N TYR A 110 -9.94 13.62 -11.37
CA TYR A 110 -10.66 12.37 -11.63
C TYR A 110 -9.75 11.14 -11.60
N THR A 111 -8.51 11.25 -12.10
CA THR A 111 -7.52 10.17 -12.00
C THR A 111 -7.24 9.79 -10.54
N ASN A 112 -7.01 10.78 -9.68
CA ASN A 112 -6.81 10.55 -8.24
C ASN A 112 -8.08 9.98 -7.57
N SER A 113 -9.26 10.41 -8.02
CA SER A 113 -10.53 9.85 -7.53
C SER A 113 -10.68 8.38 -7.93
N ILE A 114 -10.30 8.00 -9.16
CA ILE A 114 -10.27 6.60 -9.62
C ILE A 114 -9.33 5.78 -8.75
N LEU A 115 -8.09 6.23 -8.54
CA LEU A 115 -7.10 5.51 -7.72
C LEU A 115 -7.65 5.25 -6.31
N LYS A 116 -8.20 6.28 -5.66
CA LYS A 116 -8.82 6.16 -4.34
C LYS A 116 -10.00 5.19 -4.31
N GLN A 117 -10.83 5.18 -5.36
CA GLN A 117 -11.94 4.23 -5.45
C GLN A 117 -11.44 2.80 -5.69
N ILE A 118 -10.39 2.59 -6.47
CA ILE A 118 -9.79 1.25 -6.69
C ILE A 118 -9.24 0.70 -5.37
N GLU A 119 -8.50 1.49 -4.60
CA GLU A 119 -8.01 1.10 -3.27
C GLU A 119 -9.17 0.72 -2.34
N LYS A 120 -10.24 1.54 -2.33
CA LYS A 120 -11.45 1.25 -1.57
C LYS A 120 -12.12 -0.04 -2.04
N PHE A 121 -12.25 -0.24 -3.35
CA PHE A 121 -12.86 -1.41 -3.97
C PHE A 121 -12.13 -2.68 -3.53
N ASN A 122 -10.80 -2.72 -3.71
CA ASN A 122 -9.96 -3.85 -3.30
C ASN A 122 -10.10 -4.14 -1.81
N SER A 123 -10.07 -3.11 -0.95
CA SER A 123 -10.24 -3.28 0.50
C SER A 123 -11.60 -3.89 0.87
N ILE A 124 -12.68 -3.51 0.18
CA ILE A 124 -14.01 -4.08 0.43
C ILE A 124 -14.12 -5.49 -0.14
N THR A 125 -13.53 -5.75 -1.31
CA THR A 125 -13.48 -7.08 -1.92
C THR A 125 -12.83 -8.08 -0.96
N SER A 126 -11.66 -7.76 -0.38
CA SER A 126 -11.02 -8.64 0.61
C SER A 126 -11.93 -8.89 1.84
N LYS A 127 -12.65 -7.87 2.31
CA LYS A 127 -13.63 -8.01 3.41
C LYS A 127 -14.81 -8.90 3.07
N VAL A 128 -15.27 -8.91 1.82
CA VAL A 128 -16.34 -9.80 1.34
C VAL A 128 -15.82 -11.23 1.25
N ASN A 129 -14.67 -11.42 0.61
CA ASN A 129 -14.05 -12.74 0.43
C ASN A 129 -13.82 -13.43 1.77
N LEU A 130 -13.26 -12.73 2.76
CA LEU A 130 -13.07 -13.24 4.12
C LEU A 130 -14.38 -13.68 4.78
N ARG A 131 -15.46 -12.91 4.59
CA ARG A 131 -16.76 -13.22 5.19
C ARG A 131 -17.44 -14.39 4.50
N GLU A 132 -17.33 -14.47 3.18
CA GLU A 132 -17.82 -15.63 2.42
C GLU A 132 -17.08 -16.91 2.80
N LEU A 133 -15.76 -16.82 3.00
CA LEU A 133 -14.92 -17.93 3.48
C LEU A 133 -15.44 -18.48 4.81
N VAL A 134 -15.56 -17.62 5.84
CA VAL A 134 -16.02 -18.05 7.17
C VAL A 134 -17.50 -18.42 7.20
N MET A 135 -18.33 -17.91 6.27
CA MET A 135 -19.74 -18.29 6.13
C MET A 135 -19.90 -19.70 5.56
N ALA A 136 -19.06 -20.05 4.58
CA ALA A 136 -19.09 -21.33 3.88
C ALA A 136 -18.50 -22.47 4.72
N ALA A 137 -17.56 -22.17 5.62
CA ALA A 137 -16.89 -23.18 6.42
C ALA A 137 -17.77 -23.74 7.55
N ASP A 138 -17.60 -25.03 7.86
CA ASP A 138 -18.05 -25.59 9.13
C ASP A 138 -16.98 -25.30 10.20
N ILE A 139 -17.16 -24.19 10.90
CA ILE A 139 -16.21 -23.70 11.91
C ILE A 139 -15.97 -24.75 13.02
N LYS A 140 -16.90 -25.67 13.28
CA LYS A 140 -16.70 -26.71 14.30
C LYS A 140 -15.69 -27.77 13.88
N GLN A 141 -15.57 -28.05 12.59
CA GLN A 141 -14.69 -29.08 12.06
C GLN A 141 -13.39 -28.49 11.48
N GLN A 142 -13.45 -27.28 10.92
CA GLN A 142 -12.37 -26.67 10.13
C GLN A 142 -11.76 -25.42 10.79
N GLN A 143 -11.93 -25.27 12.11
CA GLN A 143 -11.54 -24.04 12.82
C GLN A 143 -10.09 -23.62 12.56
N HIS A 144 -9.15 -24.57 12.59
CA HIS A 144 -7.73 -24.30 12.43
C HIS A 144 -7.40 -23.82 11.01
N ASP A 145 -7.91 -24.51 9.99
CA ASP A 145 -7.63 -24.21 8.59
C ASP A 145 -8.24 -22.86 8.16
N VAL A 146 -9.49 -22.62 8.56
CA VAL A 146 -10.17 -21.34 8.30
C VAL A 146 -9.43 -20.20 8.99
N ARG A 147 -8.99 -20.41 10.24
CA ARG A 147 -8.23 -19.40 10.98
C ARG A 147 -6.93 -19.06 10.25
N GLN A 148 -6.18 -20.06 9.80
CA GLN A 148 -4.93 -19.85 9.07
C GLN A 148 -5.17 -19.09 7.76
N GLN A 149 -6.23 -19.40 7.02
CA GLN A 149 -6.60 -18.69 5.80
C GLN A 149 -6.96 -17.21 6.06
N VAL A 150 -7.72 -16.95 7.13
CA VAL A 150 -8.04 -15.58 7.56
C VAL A 150 -6.77 -14.81 7.97
N GLU A 151 -5.86 -15.46 8.71
CA GLU A 151 -4.58 -14.86 9.10
C GLU A 151 -3.72 -14.53 7.86
N THR A 152 -3.66 -15.44 6.89
CA THR A 152 -2.92 -15.27 5.64
C THR A 152 -3.46 -14.11 4.81
N ASP A 153 -4.79 -14.03 4.62
CA ASP A 153 -5.40 -12.92 3.88
C ASP A 153 -5.15 -11.56 4.56
N TYR A 154 -5.21 -11.48 5.89
CA TYR A 154 -4.88 -10.23 6.59
C TYR A 154 -3.43 -9.79 6.40
N LEU A 155 -2.50 -10.74 6.29
CA LEU A 155 -1.09 -10.46 6.07
C LEU A 155 -0.83 -10.09 4.61
N ASP A 156 -1.44 -10.79 3.66
CA ASP A 156 -1.33 -10.49 2.21
C ASP A 156 -1.91 -9.13 1.84
N ASN A 157 -2.94 -8.67 2.54
CA ASN A 157 -3.53 -7.35 2.34
C ASN A 157 -2.85 -6.23 3.18
N ALA A 158 -1.84 -6.55 3.99
CA ALA A 158 -1.11 -5.57 4.76
C ALA A 158 0.00 -4.93 3.93
N HIS A 159 0.04 -3.60 3.87
CA HIS A 159 1.15 -2.89 3.22
C HIS A 159 2.48 -3.07 3.94
N ILE A 160 2.45 -3.18 5.28
CA ILE A 160 3.61 -3.35 6.14
C ILE A 160 3.26 -4.37 7.23
N VAL A 161 4.10 -5.37 7.40
CA VAL A 161 4.03 -6.34 8.49
C VAL A 161 5.22 -6.12 9.41
N LEU A 162 4.94 -5.83 10.68
CA LEU A 162 5.96 -5.68 11.72
C LEU A 162 6.02 -6.97 12.53
N THR A 163 7.21 -7.51 12.69
CA THR A 163 7.46 -8.76 13.42
C THR A 163 8.84 -8.69 14.09
N THR A 164 9.06 -9.51 15.11
CA THR A 164 10.41 -9.74 15.65
C THR A 164 11.12 -10.81 14.82
N LEU A 165 12.46 -10.86 14.87
CA LEU A 165 13.21 -11.93 14.20
C LEU A 165 12.78 -13.34 14.67
N GLY A 166 12.45 -13.50 15.95
CA GLY A 166 11.97 -14.77 16.50
C GLY A 166 10.60 -15.19 15.98
N THR A 167 9.74 -14.23 15.62
CA THR A 167 8.42 -14.50 15.04
C THR A 167 8.44 -14.49 13.51
N ALA A 168 9.52 -14.03 12.87
CA ALA A 168 9.67 -14.02 11.42
C ALA A 168 9.65 -15.44 10.83
N GLY A 169 10.21 -16.42 11.54
CA GLY A 169 10.15 -17.84 11.16
C GLY A 169 8.84 -18.56 11.53
N ALA A 170 7.75 -17.82 11.78
CA ALA A 170 6.47 -18.45 12.06
C ALA A 170 5.83 -18.98 10.76
N LYS A 171 5.28 -20.21 10.81
CA LYS A 171 4.61 -20.87 9.67
C LYS A 171 3.59 -19.98 8.95
N ILE A 172 2.92 -19.09 9.68
CA ILE A 172 1.94 -18.16 9.09
C ILE A 172 2.59 -17.16 8.12
N LEU A 173 3.79 -16.65 8.43
CA LEU A 173 4.54 -15.75 7.55
C LEU A 173 5.21 -16.48 6.39
N GLU A 174 5.52 -17.77 6.56
CA GLU A 174 5.97 -18.62 5.45
C GLU A 174 4.83 -18.92 4.47
N SER A 175 3.57 -18.97 4.94
CA SER A 175 2.40 -19.24 4.11
C SER A 175 1.83 -18.01 3.39
N THR A 176 2.30 -16.80 3.71
CA THR A 176 1.90 -15.57 3.02
C THR A 176 2.72 -15.34 1.76
N ASN A 177 2.26 -14.40 0.92
CA ASN A 177 3.05 -13.94 -0.22
C ASN A 177 4.44 -13.48 0.24
N LYS A 178 5.44 -13.71 -0.61
CA LYS A 178 6.83 -13.35 -0.30
C LYS A 178 6.97 -11.83 -0.14
N PHE A 179 7.70 -11.43 0.89
CA PHE A 179 8.01 -10.03 1.14
C PHE A 179 9.15 -9.61 0.22
N GLU A 180 8.89 -8.79 -0.80
CA GLU A 180 9.92 -8.36 -1.75
C GLU A 180 11.08 -7.63 -1.07
N VAL A 181 10.75 -6.84 -0.03
CA VAL A 181 11.68 -6.02 0.75
C VAL A 181 11.56 -6.38 2.22
N VAL A 182 12.70 -6.61 2.87
CA VAL A 182 12.80 -6.81 4.32
C VAL A 182 13.69 -5.72 4.92
N VAL A 183 13.19 -5.07 5.96
CA VAL A 183 13.95 -4.08 6.75
C VAL A 183 14.15 -4.66 8.15
N ILE A 184 15.40 -4.77 8.58
CA ILE A 184 15.77 -5.29 9.88
C ILE A 184 16.39 -4.15 10.66
N ASP A 185 15.63 -3.63 11.62
CA ASP A 185 16.09 -2.62 12.57
C ASP A 185 16.84 -3.27 13.73
N GLU A 186 17.75 -2.52 14.36
CA GLU A 186 18.67 -3.03 15.39
C GLU A 186 19.42 -4.31 14.97
N ALA A 187 19.74 -4.44 13.69
CA ALA A 187 20.38 -5.62 13.12
C ALA A 187 21.73 -5.94 13.78
N ALA A 188 22.45 -4.91 14.23
CA ALA A 188 23.71 -5.03 14.95
C ALA A 188 23.58 -5.74 16.31
N GLN A 189 22.38 -5.71 16.92
CA GLN A 189 22.07 -6.32 18.22
C GLN A 189 21.56 -7.77 18.10
N SER A 190 21.51 -8.34 16.89
CA SER A 190 21.02 -9.70 16.65
C SER A 190 22.15 -10.68 16.33
N VAL A 191 22.04 -11.93 16.82
CA VAL A 191 22.94 -12.99 16.33
C VAL A 191 22.61 -13.27 14.87
N GLU A 192 23.63 -13.50 14.05
CA GLU A 192 23.47 -13.70 12.60
C GLU A 192 22.38 -14.74 12.22
N PRO A 193 22.25 -15.91 12.90
CA PRO A 193 21.19 -16.87 12.57
C PRO A 193 19.77 -16.33 12.76
N SER A 194 19.55 -15.45 13.74
CA SER A 194 18.22 -14.85 13.96
C SER A 194 17.84 -13.93 12.80
N THR A 195 18.81 -13.25 12.20
CA THR A 195 18.58 -12.39 11.02
C THR A 195 18.10 -13.20 9.82
N LEU A 196 18.56 -14.46 9.68
CA LEU A 196 18.19 -15.33 8.56
C LEU A 196 16.70 -15.63 8.51
N SER A 197 16.02 -15.77 9.66
CA SER A 197 14.57 -16.02 9.72
C SER A 197 13.74 -14.95 9.00
N ALA A 198 14.22 -13.71 8.95
CA ALA A 198 13.56 -12.65 8.19
C ALA A 198 13.95 -12.67 6.69
N LEU A 199 15.19 -13.03 6.37
CA LEU A 199 15.66 -13.10 4.97
C LEU A 199 15.00 -14.25 4.18
N GLU A 200 14.68 -15.35 4.87
CA GLU A 200 14.01 -16.53 4.29
C GLU A 200 12.55 -16.27 3.86
N LEU A 201 11.95 -15.14 4.27
CA LEU A 201 10.60 -14.71 3.87
C LEU A 201 10.46 -14.33 2.38
N GLY A 202 11.48 -14.64 1.57
CA GLY A 202 11.47 -14.48 0.12
C GLY A 202 11.94 -13.12 -0.37
N SER A 203 12.70 -12.40 0.46
CA SER A 203 13.18 -11.05 0.13
C SER A 203 14.17 -11.03 -1.02
N SER A 204 13.89 -10.14 -1.98
CA SER A 204 14.80 -9.79 -3.08
C SER A 204 15.71 -8.62 -2.71
N HIS A 205 15.32 -7.85 -1.69
CA HIS A 205 16.03 -6.69 -1.18
C HIS A 205 15.99 -6.68 0.35
N ALA A 206 17.16 -6.61 0.98
CA ALA A 206 17.29 -6.54 2.43
C ALA A 206 17.99 -5.26 2.85
N ILE A 207 17.41 -4.55 3.82
CA ILE A 207 17.97 -3.35 4.43
C ILE A 207 18.26 -3.67 5.89
N LEU A 208 19.54 -3.67 6.26
CA LEU A 208 19.98 -3.87 7.64
C LEU A 208 20.30 -2.50 8.24
N VAL A 209 19.60 -2.13 9.31
CA VAL A 209 19.83 -0.89 10.06
C VAL A 209 20.34 -1.29 11.44
N GLY A 210 21.44 -0.69 11.87
CA GLY A 210 22.01 -0.96 13.18
C GLY A 210 23.30 -0.18 13.39
N ASP A 211 23.73 -0.14 14.65
CA ASP A 211 24.98 0.49 15.04
C ASP A 211 25.92 -0.56 15.66
N PRO A 212 27.01 -0.95 14.97
CA PRO A 212 27.95 -1.94 15.48
C PRO A 212 28.77 -1.44 16.67
N GLN A 213 28.72 -0.14 16.99
CA GLN A 213 29.35 0.45 18.17
C GLN A 213 28.42 0.46 19.39
N GLN A 214 27.14 0.11 19.23
CA GLN A 214 26.19 -0.07 20.34
C GLN A 214 26.26 -1.50 20.91
N LEU A 215 25.22 -1.90 21.66
CA LEU A 215 25.16 -3.21 22.29
C LEU A 215 25.21 -4.33 21.24
N PRO A 216 26.15 -5.29 21.34
CA PRO A 216 26.17 -6.45 20.45
C PRO A 216 25.06 -7.43 20.81
N ALA A 217 24.97 -8.53 20.05
CA ALA A 217 24.02 -9.59 20.35
C ALA A 217 24.27 -10.20 21.73
N THR A 218 23.19 -10.32 22.52
CA THR A 218 23.28 -10.86 23.88
C THR A 218 23.36 -12.38 23.85
N ILE A 219 24.50 -12.92 24.27
CA ILE A 219 24.73 -14.36 24.39
C ILE A 219 25.17 -14.72 25.81
N PHE A 220 24.63 -15.82 26.33
CA PHE A 220 24.98 -16.33 27.67
C PHE A 220 26.25 -17.19 27.65
N SER A 221 26.58 -17.77 26.50
CA SER A 221 27.73 -18.67 26.37
C SER A 221 29.04 -17.91 26.21
N MET A 222 29.96 -18.13 27.15
CA MET A 222 31.32 -17.58 27.07
C MET A 222 32.13 -18.16 25.90
N SER A 223 31.90 -19.42 25.52
CA SER A 223 32.55 -20.01 24.34
C SER A 223 32.03 -19.38 23.05
N GLY A 224 30.76 -18.99 23.00
CA GLY A 224 30.16 -18.32 21.84
C GLY A 224 30.85 -17.00 21.48
N ARG A 225 31.31 -16.22 22.46
CA ARG A 225 32.09 -14.99 22.21
C ARG A 225 33.42 -15.29 21.51
N LYS A 226 34.09 -16.38 21.90
CA LYS A 226 35.36 -16.80 21.28
C LYS A 226 35.16 -17.23 19.81
N THR A 227 33.97 -17.73 19.48
CA THR A 227 33.62 -18.14 18.11
C THR A 227 32.86 -17.07 17.33
N LYS A 228 32.79 -15.82 17.83
CA LYS A 228 32.06 -14.70 17.22
C LYS A 228 30.56 -14.96 17.02
N PHE A 229 29.94 -15.76 17.90
CA PHE A 229 28.49 -15.99 17.84
C PHE A 229 27.67 -14.74 18.22
N ASP A 230 28.28 -13.80 18.95
CA ASP A 230 27.75 -12.48 19.25
C ASP A 230 27.92 -11.46 18.11
N ARG A 231 28.64 -11.82 17.04
CA ARG A 231 28.76 -10.98 15.85
C ARG A 231 27.47 -11.06 15.04
N SER A 232 26.92 -9.90 14.71
CA SER A 232 25.74 -9.78 13.86
C SER A 232 26.06 -9.95 12.38
N LEU A 233 25.02 -10.22 11.58
CA LEU A 233 25.14 -10.21 10.11
C LEU A 233 25.60 -8.84 9.61
N PHE A 234 25.07 -7.76 10.19
CA PHE A 234 25.45 -6.39 9.87
C PHE A 234 26.97 -6.20 10.03
N GLN A 235 27.49 -6.51 11.23
CA GLN A 235 28.91 -6.35 11.53
C GLN A 235 29.78 -7.23 10.62
N ARG A 236 29.36 -8.47 10.34
CA ARG A 236 30.10 -9.34 9.42
C ARG A 236 30.19 -8.77 8.00
N LEU A 237 29.12 -8.18 7.49
CA LEU A 237 29.10 -7.59 6.15
C LEU A 237 29.96 -6.32 6.09
N GLU A 238 29.91 -5.47 7.11
CA GLU A 238 30.78 -4.30 7.26
C GLU A 238 32.27 -4.72 7.30
N GLU A 239 32.62 -5.70 8.14
CA GLU A 239 33.98 -6.28 8.22
C GLU A 239 34.47 -6.85 6.88
N ALA A 240 33.54 -7.34 6.05
CA ALA A 240 33.83 -7.87 4.71
C ALA A 240 33.95 -6.78 3.63
N GLY A 241 33.80 -5.51 3.99
CA GLY A 241 33.90 -4.37 3.06
C GLY A 241 32.62 -4.09 2.28
N HIS A 242 31.47 -4.61 2.71
CA HIS A 242 30.19 -4.21 2.12
C HIS A 242 29.94 -2.72 2.40
N PRO A 243 29.48 -1.93 1.41
CA PRO A 243 29.18 -0.52 1.64
C PRO A 243 28.16 -0.32 2.77
N VAL A 244 28.47 0.60 3.68
CA VAL A 244 27.60 1.04 4.77
C VAL A 244 27.34 2.54 4.62
N HIS A 245 26.09 2.95 4.80
CA HIS A 245 25.70 4.36 4.76
C HIS A 245 25.53 4.89 6.18
N MET A 246 26.47 5.73 6.62
CA MET A 246 26.42 6.35 7.95
C MET A 246 25.53 7.60 7.94
N LEU A 247 24.50 7.61 8.78
CA LEU A 247 23.74 8.82 9.09
C LEU A 247 24.52 9.64 10.12
N ASN A 248 25.10 10.77 9.70
CA ASN A 248 26.05 11.55 10.50
C ASN A 248 25.46 12.77 11.23
N GLN A 249 24.17 13.05 11.05
CA GLN A 249 23.48 14.14 11.73
C GLN A 249 22.63 13.58 12.86
N GLN A 250 22.98 13.93 14.10
CA GLN A 250 22.19 13.59 15.28
C GLN A 250 21.15 14.68 15.57
N TYR A 251 19.95 14.26 15.98
CA TYR A 251 18.82 15.15 16.31
C TYR A 251 18.27 14.93 17.73
N ARG A 252 18.84 13.99 18.50
CA ARG A 252 18.29 13.58 19.80
C ARG A 252 18.86 14.40 20.95
N MET A 253 20.18 14.61 20.96
CA MET A 253 20.91 15.14 22.11
C MET A 253 21.22 16.62 21.92
N ASN A 254 21.29 17.35 23.04
CA ASN A 254 21.86 18.69 23.06
C ASN A 254 23.30 18.62 22.53
N PRO A 255 23.78 19.59 21.72
CA PRO A 255 25.16 19.60 21.22
C PRO A 255 26.27 19.49 22.29
N ALA A 256 25.96 19.74 23.56
CA ALA A 256 26.90 19.62 24.68
C ALA A 256 27.06 18.19 25.24
N ILE A 257 26.26 17.20 24.80
CA ILE A 257 26.31 15.78 25.18
C ILE A 257 26.75 14.97 23.96
#